data_AF-A0A845M8A7-F1
#
_entry.id   AF-A0A845M8A7-F1
#
_cell.length_a   1.000
_cell.length_b   1.000
_cell.length_c   1.000
_cell.angle_alpha   90.00
_cell.angle_beta   90.00
_cell.angle_gamma   90.00
#
_symmetry.space_group_name_H-M   'P 1'
#
loop_
_entity.id
_entity.type
_entity.pdbx_description
1 polymer ?
#
loop_
_entity_poly.entity_id
_entity_poly.type
_entity_poly.pdbx_seq_one_letter_code
_entity_poly.pdbx_strand_id
1 'polypeptide(L)'
;MQGSLSTSNKHQLFVELTDQRGEHERLEETLADALEAARRVLGAFQEIRHEPSKRTDWAIGKLSDLVEKGRPLDELFRVELGVIGDHLAKAELPPERDQTRRAIAADVARAIRLAQRVADYLAAEREIGWHRGQRL
;
A
#
# COMPACT_ATOMS: atom_id res chain seq x y z
N MET A 1 -50.23 -24.61 -26.91
CA MET A 1 -49.59 -23.34 -27.32
C MET A 1 -49.03 -22.68 -26.08
N GLN A 2 -47.72 -22.80 -25.85
CA GLN A 2 -47.02 -22.16 -24.72
C GLN A 2 -46.54 -20.79 -25.19
N GLY A 3 -47.12 -19.72 -24.63
CA GLY A 3 -46.66 -18.35 -24.82
C GLY A 3 -45.66 -17.99 -23.73
N SER A 4 -44.45 -17.65 -24.14
CA SER A 4 -43.33 -17.22 -23.30
C SER A 4 -43.67 -15.97 -22.48
N LEU A 5 -43.66 -16.08 -21.16
CA LEU A 5 -43.49 -14.92 -20.28
C LEU A 5 -41.99 -14.67 -20.12
N SER A 6 -41.50 -13.74 -20.96
CA SER A 6 -40.16 -13.16 -20.85
C SER A 6 -40.01 -12.51 -19.49
N THR A 7 -39.28 -13.15 -18.58
CA THR A 7 -38.80 -12.53 -17.35
C THR A 7 -37.68 -11.57 -17.71
N SER A 8 -38.07 -10.33 -18.04
CA SER A 8 -37.17 -9.19 -18.14
C SER A 8 -36.58 -8.93 -16.75
N ASN A 9 -35.49 -9.62 -16.43
CA ASN A 9 -34.62 -9.28 -15.32
C ASN A 9 -33.89 -7.99 -15.70
N LYS A 10 -34.56 -6.85 -15.50
CA LYS A 10 -33.92 -5.54 -15.44
C LYS A 10 -33.07 -5.52 -14.17
N HIS A 11 -31.90 -6.12 -14.21
CA HIS A 11 -30.82 -5.79 -13.28
C HIS A 11 -30.42 -4.35 -13.61
N GLN A 12 -31.15 -3.43 -13.01
CA GLN A 12 -30.84 -2.01 -13.03
C GLN A 12 -29.56 -1.88 -12.22
N LEU A 13 -28.44 -1.82 -12.94
CA LEU A 13 -27.12 -1.58 -12.38
C LEU A 13 -27.16 -0.16 -11.78
N PHE A 14 -27.59 -0.07 -10.53
CA PHE A 14 -27.42 1.14 -9.71
C PHE A 14 -25.92 1.24 -9.43
N VAL A 15 -25.21 1.84 -10.38
CA VAL A 15 -23.90 2.43 -10.09
C VAL A 15 -24.23 3.62 -9.21
N GLU A 16 -24.12 3.44 -7.89
CA GLU A 16 -24.13 4.52 -6.91
C GLU A 16 -22.99 5.48 -7.25
N LEU A 17 -23.28 6.49 -8.07
CA LEU A 17 -22.42 7.64 -8.37
C LEU A 17 -22.30 8.59 -7.17
N THR A 18 -22.64 8.14 -5.96
CA THR A 18 -22.83 8.97 -4.76
C THR A 18 -21.69 8.92 -3.73
N ASP A 19 -20.61 8.15 -3.93
CA ASP A 19 -19.45 8.18 -3.02
C ASP A 19 -18.08 8.40 -3.71
N GLN A 20 -18.04 8.85 -4.98
CA GLN A 20 -16.75 9.01 -5.68
C GLN A 20 -15.84 10.11 -5.08
N ARG A 21 -16.40 11.07 -4.33
CA ARG A 21 -15.61 12.05 -3.56
C ARG A 21 -15.03 11.42 -2.30
N GLY A 22 -15.80 10.60 -1.58
CA GLY A 22 -15.33 9.90 -0.39
C GLY A 22 -14.30 8.82 -0.70
N GLU A 23 -14.40 8.14 -1.84
CA GLU A 23 -13.41 7.13 -2.24
C GLU A 23 -12.04 7.74 -2.57
N HIS A 24 -11.99 8.88 -3.27
CA HIS A 24 -10.73 9.57 -3.52
C HIS A 24 -10.09 10.12 -2.24
N GLU A 25 -10.86 10.78 -1.38
CA GLU A 25 -10.37 11.24 -0.07
C GLU A 25 -9.84 10.06 0.77
N ARG A 26 -10.55 8.92 0.78
CA ARG A 26 -10.09 7.69 1.45
C ARG A 26 -8.79 7.14 0.84
N LEU A 27 -8.54 7.32 -0.46
CA LEU A 27 -7.29 6.90 -1.10
C LEU A 27 -6.13 7.83 -0.72
N GLU A 28 -6.35 9.14 -0.69
CA GLU A 28 -5.36 10.10 -0.23
C GLU A 28 -4.99 9.84 1.24
N GLU A 29 -5.98 9.59 2.09
CA GLU A 29 -5.76 9.15 3.48
C GLU A 29 -5.00 7.83 3.55
N THR A 30 -5.37 6.84 2.74
CA THR A 30 -4.67 5.54 2.67
C THR A 30 -3.21 5.70 2.25
N LEU A 31 -2.92 6.64 1.34
CA LEU A 31 -1.57 6.97 0.90
C LEU A 31 -0.77 7.67 1.99
N ALA A 32 -1.39 8.63 2.69
CA ALA A 32 -0.79 9.31 3.82
C ALA A 32 -0.45 8.30 4.94
N ASP A 33 -1.35 7.38 5.25
CA ASP A 33 -1.14 6.29 6.21
C ASP A 33 0.03 5.37 5.80
N ALA A 34 0.14 5.04 4.51
CA ALA A 34 1.23 4.21 4.01
C ALA A 34 2.59 4.93 4.15
N LEU A 35 2.63 6.22 3.85
CA LEU A 35 3.82 7.05 4.01
C LEU A 35 4.19 7.23 5.48
N GLU A 36 3.21 7.44 6.36
CA GLU A 36 3.45 7.56 7.79
C GLU A 36 4.01 6.26 8.36
N ALA A 37 3.44 5.11 7.99
CA ALA A 37 3.96 3.81 8.39
C ALA A 37 5.41 3.61 7.90
N ALA A 38 5.72 3.95 6.65
CA ALA A 38 7.10 3.88 6.15
C ALA A 38 8.07 4.82 6.89
N ARG A 39 7.63 6.03 7.26
CA ARG A 39 8.43 6.96 8.09
C ARG A 39 8.74 6.38 9.47
N ARG A 40 7.77 5.71 10.11
CA ARG A 40 7.97 5.02 11.38
C ARG A 40 9.00 3.90 11.26
N VAL A 41 8.95 3.13 10.17
CA VAL A 41 9.96 2.10 9.87
C VAL A 41 11.35 2.71 9.75
N LEU A 42 11.50 3.79 8.97
CA LEU A 42 12.78 4.49 8.80
C LEU A 42 13.32 5.05 10.13
N GLY A 43 12.46 5.68 10.94
CA GLY A 43 12.84 6.20 12.25
C GLY A 43 13.29 5.11 13.20
N ALA A 44 12.58 3.99 13.24
CA ALA A 44 12.92 2.89 14.13
C ALA A 44 14.24 2.18 13.74
N PHE A 45 14.61 2.18 12.46
CA PHE A 45 15.93 1.71 12.03
C PHE A 45 17.08 2.57 12.59
N GLN A 46 16.87 3.87 12.76
CA GLN A 46 17.87 4.75 13.39
C GLN A 46 18.02 4.44 14.89
N GLU A 47 16.95 4.00 15.55
CA GLU A 47 16.96 3.67 16.98
C GLU A 47 17.61 2.32 17.30
N ILE A 48 17.52 1.36 16.37
CA ILE A 48 17.90 -0.02 16.63
C ILE A 48 19.42 -0.23 16.76
N ARG A 49 20.28 0.72 16.36
CA ARG A 49 21.77 0.62 16.41
C ARG A 49 22.29 -0.77 15.96
N HIS A 50 21.65 -1.35 14.96
CA HIS A 50 22.12 -2.57 14.30
C HIS A 50 22.89 -2.17 13.04
N GLU A 51 23.86 -2.99 12.63
CA GLU A 51 24.67 -2.70 11.45
C GLU A 51 23.98 -3.33 10.22
N PRO A 52 23.24 -2.55 9.41
CA PRO A 52 22.55 -3.06 8.24
C PRO A 52 23.53 -3.64 7.22
N SER A 53 23.05 -4.61 6.44
CA SER A 53 23.78 -5.05 5.25
C SER A 53 23.83 -3.91 4.22
N LYS A 54 24.82 -3.91 3.31
CA LYS A 54 24.88 -2.94 2.20
C LYS A 54 23.59 -2.87 1.38
N ARG A 55 22.90 -4.01 1.22
CA ARG A 55 21.61 -4.06 0.52
C ARG A 55 20.51 -3.37 1.33
N THR A 56 20.48 -3.57 2.64
CA THR A 56 19.54 -2.92 3.54
C THR A 56 19.78 -1.42 3.60
N ASP A 57 21.02 -0.96 3.67
CA ASP A 57 21.36 0.46 3.62
C ASP A 57 20.88 1.14 2.35
N TRP A 58 21.12 0.48 1.21
CA TRP A 58 20.63 0.98 -0.07
C TRP A 58 19.10 1.05 -0.10
N ALA A 59 18.42 0.02 0.43
CA ALA A 59 16.96 0.00 0.53
C ALA A 59 16.43 1.11 1.44
N ILE A 60 17.08 1.38 2.58
CA ILE A 60 16.74 2.50 3.47
C ILE A 60 16.87 3.83 2.73
N GLY A 61 17.98 4.06 2.04
CA GLY A 61 18.19 5.28 1.25
C GLY A 61 17.12 5.44 0.15
N LYS A 62 16.80 4.37 -0.57
CA LYS A 62 15.76 4.38 -1.59
C LYS A 62 14.36 4.60 -1.04
N LEU A 63 14.02 3.94 0.06
CA LEU A 63 12.75 4.16 0.73
C LEU A 63 12.63 5.60 1.24
N SER A 64 13.71 6.18 1.79
CA SER A 64 13.74 7.59 2.20
C SER A 64 13.44 8.52 1.03
N ASP A 65 14.13 8.34 -0.11
CA ASP A 65 13.90 9.10 -1.34
C ASP A 65 12.44 9.02 -1.81
N LEU A 66 11.84 7.82 -1.76
CA LEU A 66 10.45 7.59 -2.20
C LEU A 66 9.44 8.23 -1.25
N VAL A 67 9.68 8.15 0.05
CA VAL A 67 8.85 8.78 1.09
C VAL A 67 8.90 10.30 0.99
N GLU A 68 10.09 10.89 0.78
CA GLU A 68 10.27 12.33 0.61
C GLU A 68 9.55 12.84 -0.64
N LYS A 69 9.61 12.07 -1.73
CA LYS A 69 8.92 12.40 -2.99
C LYS A 69 7.42 12.10 -2.98
N GLY A 70 6.89 11.53 -1.89
CA GLY A 70 5.49 11.15 -1.78
C GLY A 70 5.07 10.10 -2.81
N ARG A 71 5.93 9.10 -3.10
CA ARG A 71 5.69 8.06 -4.12
C ARG A 71 5.49 6.67 -3.50
N PRO A 72 4.46 6.44 -2.66
CA PRO A 72 4.21 5.15 -2.01
C PRO A 72 3.65 4.08 -2.98
N LEU A 73 3.22 4.47 -4.18
CA LEU A 73 2.61 3.57 -5.16
C LEU A 73 3.61 2.84 -6.05
N ASP A 74 4.85 3.30 -6.06
CA ASP A 74 5.90 2.68 -6.84
C ASP A 74 6.07 1.22 -6.38
N GLU A 75 6.19 0.29 -7.33
CA GLU A 75 6.52 -1.10 -6.99
C GLU A 75 7.83 -1.15 -6.20
N LEU A 76 8.76 -0.25 -6.52
CA LEU A 76 10.01 -0.08 -5.80
C LEU A 76 9.77 0.21 -4.30
N PHE A 77 8.75 0.99 -3.94
CA PHE A 77 8.41 1.28 -2.54
C PHE A 77 8.11 -0.01 -1.75
N ARG A 78 7.32 -0.92 -2.33
CA ARG A 78 6.99 -2.20 -1.71
C ARG A 78 8.20 -3.13 -1.63
N VAL A 79 9.03 -3.15 -2.69
CA VAL A 79 10.25 -3.95 -2.73
C VAL A 79 11.23 -3.51 -1.64
N GLU A 80 11.49 -2.21 -1.50
CA GLU A 80 12.43 -1.72 -0.49
C GLU A 80 11.91 -1.95 0.93
N LEU A 81 10.61 -1.74 1.18
CA LEU A 81 9.98 -2.11 2.45
C LEU A 81 10.13 -3.60 2.76
N GLY A 82 10.01 -4.46 1.74
CA GLY A 82 10.23 -5.90 1.87
C GLY A 82 11.66 -6.25 2.28
N VAL A 83 12.66 -5.65 1.61
CA VAL A 83 14.08 -5.84 1.95
C VAL A 83 14.37 -5.42 3.39
N ILE A 84 13.79 -4.30 3.81
CA ILE A 84 13.93 -3.76 5.16
C ILE A 84 13.25 -4.70 6.18
N GLY A 85 12.04 -5.18 5.90
CA GLY A 85 11.32 -6.15 6.73
C GLY A 85 12.05 -7.48 6.89
N ASP A 86 12.59 -8.02 5.80
CA ASP A 86 13.36 -9.27 5.80
C ASP A 86 14.63 -9.16 6.64
N HIS A 87 15.28 -8.00 6.60
CA HIS A 87 16.44 -7.72 7.43
C HIS A 87 16.07 -7.67 8.92
N LEU A 88 14.98 -6.98 9.29
CA LEU A 88 14.49 -6.95 10.68
C LEU A 88 14.10 -8.32 11.21
N ALA A 89 13.51 -9.17 10.37
CA ALA A 89 13.14 -10.52 10.76
C ALA A 89 14.36 -11.40 11.10
N LYS A 90 15.52 -11.09 10.50
CA LYS A 90 16.78 -11.83 10.68
C LYS A 90 17.73 -11.17 11.67
N ALA A 91 17.50 -9.91 12.02
CA ALA A 91 18.35 -9.18 12.95
C ALA A 91 18.26 -9.78 14.36
N GLU A 92 19.40 -10.12 14.93
CA GLU A 92 19.50 -10.47 16.35
C GLU A 92 19.43 -9.19 17.17
N LEU A 93 18.26 -8.94 17.75
CA LEU A 93 18.01 -7.81 18.64
C LEU A 93 17.94 -8.28 20.10
N PRO A 94 18.41 -7.47 21.06
CA PRO A 94 18.24 -7.77 22.48
C PRO A 94 16.76 -8.00 22.84
N PRO A 95 16.44 -8.88 23.81
CA PRO A 95 15.06 -9.17 24.21
C PRO A 95 14.25 -7.93 24.64
N GLU A 96 14.92 -6.90 25.14
CA GLU A 96 14.31 -5.62 25.53
C GLU A 96 13.74 -4.85 24.33
N ARG A 97 14.22 -5.14 23.11
CA ARG A 97 13.78 -4.51 21.85
C ARG A 97 12.77 -5.37 21.08
N ASP A 98 12.30 -6.47 21.66
CA ASP A 98 11.39 -7.41 21.00
C ASP A 98 10.01 -6.79 20.71
N GLN A 99 9.57 -5.85 21.56
CA GLN A 99 8.36 -5.05 21.31
C GLN A 99 8.57 -4.07 20.15
N THR A 100 9.70 -3.36 20.12
CA THR A 100 10.09 -2.47 19.01
C THR A 100 10.13 -3.24 17.69
N ARG A 101 10.77 -4.42 17.66
CA ARG A 101 10.82 -5.28 16.47
C ARG A 101 9.42 -5.62 15.94
N ARG A 102 8.51 -6.02 16.84
CA ARG A 102 7.13 -6.37 16.46
C ARG A 102 6.34 -5.16 15.95
N ALA A 103 6.52 -4.00 16.57
CA ALA A 103 5.89 -2.76 16.11
C ALA A 103 6.35 -2.40 14.69
N ILE A 104 7.65 -2.46 14.41
CA ILE A 104 8.18 -2.14 13.08
C ILE A 104 7.72 -3.17 12.05
N ALA A 105 7.72 -4.46 12.39
CA ALA A 105 7.20 -5.49 11.49
C ALA A 105 5.72 -5.25 11.14
N ALA A 106 4.92 -4.80 12.11
CA ALA A 106 3.52 -4.43 11.87
C ALA A 106 3.41 -3.19 10.96
N ASP A 107 4.25 -2.17 11.16
CA ASP A 107 4.28 -0.96 10.32
C ASP A 107 4.74 -1.27 8.88
N VAL A 108 5.74 -2.13 8.68
CA VAL A 108 6.14 -2.62 7.35
C VAL A 108 4.97 -3.32 6.66
N ALA A 109 4.33 -4.27 7.35
CA ALA A 109 3.20 -5.01 6.79
C ALA A 109 1.99 -4.11 6.51
N ARG A 110 1.78 -3.07 7.31
CA ARG A 110 0.74 -2.06 7.07
C ARG A 110 1.07 -1.23 5.83
N ALA A 111 2.29 -0.68 5.72
CA ALA A 111 2.71 0.14 4.60
C ALA A 111 2.60 -0.59 3.26
N ILE A 112 3.08 -1.85 3.19
CA ILE A 112 2.98 -2.68 1.97
C ILE A 112 1.52 -2.91 1.58
N ARG A 113 0.67 -3.26 2.53
CA ARG A 113 -0.75 -3.56 2.28
C ARG A 113 -1.52 -2.34 1.78
N LEU A 114 -1.30 -1.18 2.39
CA LEU A 114 -1.97 0.05 1.99
C LEU A 114 -1.49 0.51 0.60
N ALA A 115 -0.19 0.43 0.33
CA ALA A 115 0.37 0.71 -0.99
C ALA A 115 -0.21 -0.23 -2.07
N GLN A 116 -0.34 -1.52 -1.77
CA GLN A 116 -0.95 -2.49 -2.69
C GLN A 116 -2.43 -2.16 -2.94
N ARG A 117 -3.20 -1.89 -1.88
CA ARG A 117 -4.62 -1.58 -1.99
C ARG A 117 -4.89 -0.37 -2.90
N VAL A 118 -4.08 0.68 -2.78
CA VAL A 118 -4.23 1.86 -3.64
C VAL A 118 -3.80 1.54 -5.07
N ALA A 119 -2.75 0.74 -5.27
CA ALA A 119 -2.34 0.29 -6.60
C ALA A 119 -3.44 -0.53 -7.30
N ASP A 120 -4.10 -1.43 -6.57
CA ASP A 120 -5.21 -2.25 -7.07
C ASP A 120 -6.41 -1.37 -7.45
N TYR A 121 -6.77 -0.39 -6.61
CA TYR A 121 -7.85 0.54 -6.91
C TYR A 121 -7.57 1.34 -8.18
N LEU A 122 -6.36 1.90 -8.31
CA LEU A 122 -5.97 2.63 -9.52
C LEU A 122 -5.93 1.75 -10.77
N ALA A 123 -5.58 0.47 -10.63
CA ALA A 123 -5.66 -0.48 -11.73
C ALA A 123 -7.11 -0.72 -12.16
N ALA A 124 -8.02 -0.91 -11.20
CA ALA A 124 -9.45 -1.06 -11.47
C ALA A 124 -10.04 0.19 -12.13
N GLU A 125 -9.72 1.40 -11.64
CA GLU A 125 -10.18 2.66 -12.25
C GLU A 125 -9.67 2.82 -13.68
N ARG A 126 -8.42 2.46 -13.98
CA ARG A 126 -7.87 2.49 -15.35
C ARG A 126 -8.59 1.51 -16.27
N GLU A 127 -8.84 0.29 -15.81
CA GLU A 127 -9.56 -0.73 -16.58
C GLU A 127 -10.99 -0.28 -16.89
N ILE A 128 -11.68 0.27 -15.88
CA ILE A 128 -13.02 0.82 -16.04
C ILE A 128 -13.03 2.03 -16.98
N GLY A 129 -12.06 2.94 -16.86
CA GLY A 129 -11.91 4.10 -17.76
C GLY A 129 -11.63 3.67 -19.21
N TRP A 130 -10.81 2.64 -19.40
CA TRP A 130 -10.53 2.03 -20.70
C TRP A 130 -11.80 1.45 -21.34
N HIS A 131 -12.63 0.74 -20.56
CA HIS A 131 -13.92 0.24 -21.03
C HIS A 131 -14.95 1.33 -21.32
N ARG A 132 -14.83 2.51 -20.70
CA ARG A 132 -15.69 3.68 -20.95
C ARG A 132 -15.18 4.60 -22.08
N GLY A 133 -14.06 4.28 -22.72
CA GLY A 133 -13.45 5.10 -23.77
C GLY A 133 -12.87 6.43 -23.27
N GLN A 134 -12.73 6.60 -21.95
CA GLN A 134 -12.14 7.79 -21.34
C GLN A 134 -10.67 7.51 -21.07
N ARG A 135 -9.79 8.15 -21.86
CA ARG A 135 -8.35 8.19 -21.58
C ARG A 135 -8.12 9.19 -20.44
N LEU A 136 -7.63 8.70 -19.30
CA LEU A 136 -6.83 9.48 -18.36
C LEU A 136 -5.37 9.42 -18.80
#